data_AF-A0A8H3B5X8-F1
#
_entry.id   AF-A0A8H3B5X8-F1
#
_cell.length_a   1.000
_cell.length_b   1.000
_cell.length_c   1.000
_cell.angle_alpha   90.00
_cell.angle_beta   90.00
_cell.angle_gamma   90.00
#
_symmetry.space_group_name_H-M   'P 1'
#
loop_
_entity.id
_entity.type
_entity.pdbx_description
1 polymer ?
#
loop_
_entity_poly.entity_id
_entity_poly.type
_entity_poly.pdbx_seq_one_letter_code
_entity_poly.pdbx_strand_id
1 'polypeptide(L)'
;MIAQVAGGSGSKTPKAATPAIDAASVVESQETPVNASRQPAGGNEEDSESIGQTAEASNSQTLVASTSSVKGKDGDTSMGEDDNSSNLVGKINNLMSTDLENIVEGADILFILVFSPVQIIFSIFFLYRILGWSSVVGMVFLVLSFPIPGKLAQLVNDVQTERMKKTDERIQAISESLSIIRMIKLFGWEKKVIAQVEEKRKVELHYYKKKQWIGQVSANANYIFPLIVMAITFASHTLWFKQTLSASIVFSSIGVLDVLRSQLRILSWQIPTSVQAKVSIDRIDEFLHKTELLDEYTEKQVPEILEPNPPATDAIGFRNATFAWTRQAPGTPTPSRRNFRLHIDEELLFRRGKINMVVGPTGCGKTSLLMALLG
;
A
#
# COMPACT_ATOMS: atom_id res chain seq x y z
N MET A 1 -8.04 -40.37 62.63
CA MET A 1 -6.76 -41.01 63.01
C MET A 1 -5.65 -40.16 62.41
N ILE A 2 -5.06 -39.26 63.21
CA ILE A 2 -3.74 -39.39 63.89
C ILE A 2 -2.59 -39.24 62.86
N ALA A 3 -1.58 -38.38 62.99
CA ALA A 3 -1.21 -37.32 63.95
C ALA A 3 0.05 -36.57 63.45
N GLN A 4 0.17 -35.28 63.85
CA GLN A 4 1.30 -34.48 64.37
C GLN A 4 2.78 -34.82 64.02
N VAL A 5 3.64 -33.86 63.60
CA VAL A 5 4.35 -32.73 64.30
C VAL A 5 5.49 -33.25 65.22
N ALA A 6 6.74 -32.76 65.32
CA ALA A 6 7.44 -31.44 65.24
C ALA A 6 8.94 -31.65 64.87
N GLY A 7 9.86 -30.68 64.67
CA GLY A 7 9.90 -29.23 64.84
C GLY A 7 11.34 -28.67 64.80
N GLY A 8 11.48 -27.33 64.76
CA GLY A 8 12.73 -26.55 64.95
C GLY A 8 12.84 -25.38 63.95
N SER A 9 12.26 -24.18 64.20
CA SER A 9 12.64 -23.06 65.12
C SER A 9 13.41 -21.94 64.40
N GLY A 10 12.88 -20.71 64.44
CA GLY A 10 13.55 -19.50 63.94
C GLY A 10 12.63 -18.31 63.59
N SER A 11 11.95 -17.73 64.58
CA SER A 11 11.19 -16.45 64.58
C SER A 11 12.07 -15.23 64.18
N LYS A 12 11.64 -14.06 63.68
CA LYS A 12 10.47 -13.19 63.96
C LYS A 12 10.27 -12.16 62.82
N THR A 13 9.01 -11.84 62.51
CA THR A 13 8.55 -10.57 61.91
C THR A 13 7.18 -10.25 62.53
N PRO A 14 6.87 -8.99 62.91
CA PRO A 14 5.51 -8.61 63.24
C PRO A 14 4.82 -7.72 62.18
N LYS A 15 3.49 -7.94 62.11
CA LYS A 15 2.36 -7.24 61.47
C LYS A 15 2.43 -5.70 61.58
N ALA A 16 2.08 -4.91 60.56
CA ALA A 16 0.77 -4.66 59.90
C ALA A 16 -0.21 -3.78 60.71
N ALA A 17 -0.53 -2.58 60.18
CA ALA A 17 -1.86 -1.93 60.12
C ALA A 17 -1.74 -0.41 59.82
N THR A 18 -2.37 0.06 58.74
CA THR A 18 -2.86 1.46 58.52
C THR A 18 -4.17 1.65 59.31
N PRO A 19 -4.76 2.87 59.56
CA PRO A 19 -5.01 3.94 58.57
C PRO A 19 -5.03 5.42 59.10
N ALA A 20 -5.40 6.35 58.20
CA ALA A 20 -6.07 7.66 58.42
C ALA A 20 -5.26 8.99 58.28
N ILE A 21 -5.52 9.65 57.14
CA ILE A 21 -5.93 11.06 56.87
C ILE A 21 -5.71 12.14 57.96
N ASP A 22 -4.95 13.20 57.60
CA ASP A 22 -5.25 14.65 57.77
C ASP A 22 -4.08 15.45 57.15
N ALA A 23 -4.28 16.30 56.14
CA ALA A 23 -4.76 17.68 56.17
C ALA A 23 -3.69 18.74 56.55
N ALA A 24 -3.51 19.67 55.60
CA ALA A 24 -3.17 21.10 55.75
C ALA A 24 -1.68 21.59 55.80
N SER A 25 -1.38 22.40 54.76
CA SER A 25 -0.67 23.71 54.78
C SER A 25 0.88 23.66 54.92
N VAL A 26 1.72 24.48 54.25
CA VAL A 26 1.67 25.92 53.92
C VAL A 26 2.61 26.25 52.73
N VAL A 27 2.06 26.95 51.74
CA VAL A 27 2.54 28.16 50.99
C VAL A 27 4.04 28.40 50.74
N GLU A 28 4.41 28.58 49.46
CA GLU A 28 5.11 29.80 49.00
C GLU A 28 4.71 30.16 47.56
N SER A 29 4.44 31.45 47.35
CA SER A 29 3.75 32.04 46.20
C SER A 29 4.73 32.75 45.26
N GLN A 30 4.43 32.74 43.96
CA GLN A 30 4.66 33.90 43.08
C GLN A 30 3.55 33.95 42.01
N GLU A 31 2.65 34.92 42.14
CA GLU A 31 1.70 35.38 41.11
C GLU A 31 2.42 36.39 40.19
N THR A 32 2.11 36.60 38.90
CA THR A 32 0.90 37.22 38.30
C THR A 32 1.23 37.50 36.79
N PRO A 33 0.32 37.97 35.89
CA PRO A 33 -1.12 37.71 35.74
C PRO A 33 -1.64 37.59 34.26
N VAL A 34 -2.77 36.90 34.11
CA VAL A 34 -4.04 37.30 33.41
C VAL A 34 -4.05 37.72 31.92
N ASN A 35 -4.81 36.98 31.10
CA ASN A 35 -6.03 37.54 30.49
C ASN A 35 -7.08 36.47 30.10
N ALA A 36 -8.34 36.79 30.35
CA ALA A 36 -9.51 35.93 30.18
C ALA A 36 -10.58 36.64 29.32
N SER A 37 -11.35 35.89 28.53
CA SER A 37 -12.65 36.31 27.95
C SER A 37 -13.42 35.03 27.56
N ARG A 38 -14.21 34.41 28.46
CA ARG A 38 -15.67 34.51 28.64
C ARG A 38 -16.55 34.45 27.37
N GLN A 39 -17.26 33.32 27.26
CA GLN A 39 -18.55 33.08 26.60
C GLN A 39 -19.71 33.86 27.25
N PRO A 40 -20.88 33.95 26.58
CA PRO A 40 -22.07 33.14 26.96
C PRO A 40 -22.80 32.55 25.72
N ALA A 41 -23.32 31.33 25.68
CA ALA A 41 -24.38 30.65 26.46
C ALA A 41 -25.82 30.93 25.96
N GLY A 42 -26.54 29.84 25.68
CA GLY A 42 -27.95 29.73 25.28
C GLY A 42 -28.07 28.65 24.19
N GLY A 43 -28.51 27.41 24.42
CA GLY A 43 -29.36 26.85 25.48
C GLY A 43 -30.63 26.32 24.82
N ASN A 44 -30.71 25.01 24.59
CA ASN A 44 -31.88 24.18 24.86
C ASN A 44 -31.52 22.70 24.74
N GLU A 45 -31.71 22.05 25.87
CA GLU A 45 -31.64 20.62 26.15
C GLU A 45 -32.87 19.92 25.54
N GLU A 46 -32.71 18.65 25.16
CA GLU A 46 -33.59 17.59 25.65
C GLU A 46 -32.88 16.23 25.57
N ASP A 47 -33.09 15.47 26.63
CA ASP A 47 -32.30 14.35 27.12
C ASP A 47 -32.50 13.02 26.39
N SER A 48 -31.46 12.19 26.38
CA SER A 48 -31.54 10.83 26.95
C SER A 48 -30.16 10.16 27.05
N GLU A 49 -29.73 9.99 28.29
CA GLU A 49 -28.78 8.99 28.83
C GLU A 49 -28.95 7.59 28.22
N SER A 50 -28.02 6.63 28.21
CA SER A 50 -26.61 6.44 28.60
C SER A 50 -26.27 5.00 28.14
N ILE A 51 -25.09 4.64 27.63
CA ILE A 51 -23.99 3.94 28.34
C ILE A 51 -23.08 3.35 27.25
N GLY A 52 -21.75 3.45 27.44
CA GLY A 52 -20.87 2.32 27.17
C GLY A 52 -19.88 2.42 26.02
N GLN A 53 -18.69 2.93 26.35
CA GLN A 53 -17.41 2.81 25.64
C GLN A 53 -17.18 1.45 24.95
N THR A 54 -16.63 1.41 23.73
CA THR A 54 -15.26 0.91 23.45
C THR A 54 -14.91 0.87 21.95
N ALA A 55 -13.67 1.31 21.68
CA ALA A 55 -12.73 0.82 20.67
C ALA A 55 -13.00 1.09 19.17
N GLU A 56 -12.23 2.04 18.65
CA GLU A 56 -11.82 2.14 17.25
C GLU A 56 -11.27 0.80 16.73
N ALA A 57 -11.87 0.29 15.65
CA ALA A 57 -11.32 -0.80 14.87
C ALA A 57 -10.76 -0.24 13.56
N SER A 58 -9.45 0.01 13.55
CA SER A 58 -8.67 0.28 12.35
C SER A 58 -8.75 -0.91 11.38
N ASN A 59 -9.32 -0.65 10.20
CA ASN A 59 -9.13 -1.49 9.02
C ASN A 59 -7.65 -1.43 8.60
N SER A 60 -6.93 -2.54 8.72
CA SER A 60 -5.66 -2.75 8.03
C SER A 60 -5.75 -4.01 7.18
N GLN A 61 -6.30 -3.86 5.97
CA GLN A 61 -6.05 -4.80 4.89
C GLN A 61 -4.58 -4.71 4.50
N THR A 62 -3.82 -5.76 4.80
CA THR A 62 -2.43 -5.89 4.42
C THR A 62 -2.36 -6.20 2.92
N LEU A 63 -2.05 -5.19 2.11
CA LEU A 63 -1.70 -5.35 0.69
C LEU A 63 -0.32 -6.00 0.61
N VAL A 64 -0.28 -7.25 0.14
CA VAL A 64 0.96 -7.95 -0.19
C VAL A 64 1.25 -7.67 -1.66
N ALA A 65 2.05 -6.64 -1.93
CA ALA A 65 2.60 -6.40 -3.26
C ALA A 65 3.51 -7.58 -3.65
N SER A 66 2.99 -8.46 -4.49
CA SER A 66 3.77 -9.51 -5.13
C SER A 66 4.56 -8.89 -6.26
N THR A 67 5.83 -8.56 -6.03
CA THR A 67 6.78 -8.26 -7.11
C THR A 67 7.00 -9.54 -7.93
N SER A 68 6.19 -9.74 -8.96
CA SER A 68 6.48 -10.72 -10.01
C SER A 68 7.51 -10.11 -10.96
N SER A 69 8.66 -10.76 -11.02
CA SER A 69 9.71 -10.53 -11.97
C SER A 69 9.21 -10.86 -13.38
N VAL A 70 9.01 -9.84 -14.22
CA VAL A 70 8.70 -10.01 -15.63
C VAL A 70 9.95 -10.50 -16.34
N LYS A 71 9.98 -11.80 -16.65
CA LYS A 71 10.88 -12.37 -17.65
C LYS A 71 10.17 -12.24 -19.00
N GLY A 72 10.75 -11.41 -19.88
CA GLY A 72 10.25 -11.18 -21.23
C GLY A 72 10.01 -12.48 -21.98
N LYS A 73 8.81 -12.63 -22.52
CA LYS A 73 8.51 -13.56 -23.59
C LYS A 73 7.42 -12.91 -24.45
N ASP A 74 7.84 -12.47 -25.63
CA ASP A 74 6.98 -11.98 -26.70
C ASP A 74 5.92 -13.05 -27.00
N GLY A 75 4.67 -12.65 -26.87
CA GLY A 75 3.49 -13.47 -27.05
C GLY A 75 2.31 -12.57 -27.30
N ASP A 76 2.24 -12.07 -28.53
CA ASP A 76 1.12 -11.32 -29.09
C ASP A 76 -0.19 -12.05 -28.77
N THR A 77 -0.95 -11.50 -27.81
CA THR A 77 -2.26 -12.01 -27.44
C THR A 77 -3.20 -10.81 -27.42
N SER A 78 -3.89 -10.61 -28.54
CA SER A 78 -4.94 -9.62 -28.70
C SER A 78 -6.10 -9.89 -27.73
N MET A 79 -6.15 -9.13 -26.63
CA MET A 79 -7.27 -9.13 -25.69
C MET A 79 -8.40 -8.27 -26.27
N GLY A 80 -9.60 -8.85 -26.40
CA GLY A 80 -10.78 -8.21 -26.98
C GLY A 80 -11.33 -7.06 -26.13
N GLU A 81 -11.67 -5.96 -26.81
CA GLU A 81 -12.13 -4.68 -26.25
C GLU A 81 -13.63 -4.68 -25.86
N ASP A 82 -14.12 -5.56 -24.96
CA ASP A 82 -15.57 -5.57 -24.57
C ASP A 82 -15.85 -5.27 -23.09
N ASP A 83 -14.89 -4.72 -22.34
CA ASP A 83 -15.02 -4.52 -20.89
C ASP A 83 -14.60 -3.09 -20.44
N ASN A 84 -14.72 -2.10 -21.34
CA ASN A 84 -14.02 -0.82 -21.18
C ASN A 84 -14.51 0.06 -20.00
N SER A 85 -15.79 0.03 -19.61
CA SER A 85 -16.33 0.89 -18.52
C SER A 85 -16.11 0.32 -17.11
N SER A 86 -16.30 -0.98 -16.93
CA SER A 86 -15.91 -1.75 -15.73
C SER A 86 -14.39 -1.71 -15.53
N ASN A 87 -13.63 -1.86 -16.62
CA ASN A 87 -12.18 -1.65 -16.57
C ASN A 87 -11.82 -0.20 -16.28
N LEU A 88 -12.60 0.80 -16.70
CA LEU A 88 -12.30 2.20 -16.40
C LEU A 88 -12.45 2.49 -14.91
N VAL A 89 -13.55 2.06 -14.27
CA VAL A 89 -13.73 2.23 -12.81
C VAL A 89 -12.65 1.48 -12.04
N GLY A 90 -12.32 0.26 -12.46
CA GLY A 90 -11.21 -0.51 -11.88
C GLY A 90 -9.85 0.17 -12.05
N LYS A 91 -9.57 0.70 -13.24
CA LYS A 91 -8.36 1.48 -13.54
C LYS A 91 -8.30 2.73 -12.68
N ILE A 92 -9.37 3.52 -12.60
CA ILE A 92 -9.44 4.72 -11.75
C ILE A 92 -9.18 4.36 -10.29
N ASN A 93 -9.78 3.28 -9.79
CA ASN A 93 -9.56 2.85 -8.42
C ASN A 93 -8.10 2.43 -8.18
N ASN A 94 -7.48 1.71 -9.13
CA ASN A 94 -6.05 1.37 -9.04
C ASN A 94 -5.16 2.63 -9.08
N LEU A 95 -5.48 3.58 -9.97
CA LEU A 95 -4.77 4.85 -10.10
C LEU A 95 -4.87 5.68 -8.80
N MET A 96 -6.03 5.70 -8.17
CA MET A 96 -6.26 6.46 -6.93
C MET A 96 -5.71 5.79 -5.68
N SER A 97 -5.65 4.46 -5.65
CA SER A 97 -5.15 3.71 -4.49
C SER A 97 -3.66 3.43 -4.60
N THR A 98 -3.26 2.54 -5.51
CA THR A 98 -1.89 2.00 -5.58
C THR A 98 -0.94 2.95 -6.30
N ASP A 99 -1.35 3.53 -7.43
CA ASP A 99 -0.46 4.42 -8.19
C ASP A 99 -0.15 5.72 -7.46
N LEU A 100 -1.16 6.33 -6.84
CA LEU A 100 -0.97 7.55 -6.07
C LEU A 100 -0.09 7.31 -4.84
N GLU A 101 -0.26 6.19 -4.14
CA GLU A 101 0.61 5.79 -3.03
C GLU A 101 2.06 5.65 -3.49
N ASN A 102 2.31 4.93 -4.60
CA ASN A 102 3.65 4.79 -5.16
C ASN A 102 4.29 6.15 -5.51
N ILE A 103 3.50 7.11 -6.03
CA ILE A 103 3.97 8.45 -6.37
C ILE A 103 4.35 9.23 -5.11
N VAL A 104 3.53 9.17 -4.06
CA VAL A 104 3.82 9.83 -2.78
C VAL A 104 5.09 9.26 -2.16
N GLU A 105 5.24 7.93 -2.13
CA GLU A 105 6.45 7.30 -1.60
C GLU A 105 7.71 7.60 -2.43
N GLY A 106 7.56 7.79 -3.75
CA GLY A 106 8.65 8.14 -4.66
C GLY A 106 8.90 9.64 -4.83
N ALA A 107 8.14 10.51 -4.15
CA ALA A 107 8.20 11.96 -4.33
C ALA A 107 9.57 12.56 -3.94
N ASP A 108 10.31 11.91 -3.04
CA ASP A 108 11.62 12.35 -2.54
C ASP A 108 12.78 12.12 -3.53
N ILE A 109 12.52 12.16 -4.83
CA ILE A 109 13.53 11.88 -5.86
C ILE A 109 14.66 12.92 -5.86
N LEU A 110 14.35 14.18 -5.52
CA LEU A 110 15.34 15.25 -5.40
C LEU A 110 16.33 14.99 -4.26
N PHE A 111 15.88 14.37 -3.17
CA PHE A 111 16.74 13.96 -2.07
C PHE A 111 17.75 12.89 -2.53
N ILE A 112 17.31 11.94 -3.36
CA ILE A 112 18.19 10.91 -3.92
C ILE A 112 19.21 11.50 -4.88
N LEU A 113 18.78 12.39 -5.77
CA LEU A 113 19.63 12.89 -6.85
C LEU A 113 20.67 13.91 -6.38
N VAL A 114 20.35 14.69 -5.36
CA VAL A 114 21.22 15.78 -4.89
C VAL A 114 21.81 15.46 -3.52
N PHE A 115 20.97 15.25 -2.52
CA PHE A 115 21.41 15.16 -1.12
C PHE A 115 22.24 13.91 -0.84
N SER A 116 21.79 12.74 -1.31
CA SER A 116 22.48 11.47 -1.06
C SER A 116 23.90 11.41 -1.67
N PRO A 117 24.14 11.76 -2.95
CA PRO A 117 25.48 11.82 -3.53
C PRO A 117 26.40 12.79 -2.81
N VAL A 118 25.91 14.00 -2.50
CA VAL A 118 26.68 15.00 -1.76
C VAL A 118 27.11 14.44 -0.40
N GLN A 119 26.19 13.83 0.35
CA GLN A 119 26.51 13.27 1.66
C GLN A 119 27.46 12.08 1.60
N ILE A 120 27.35 11.22 0.57
CA ILE A 120 28.31 10.13 0.33
C ILE A 120 29.70 10.72 0.04
N ILE A 121 29.80 11.73 -0.83
CA ILE A 121 31.08 12.37 -1.18
C ILE A 121 31.73 12.96 0.07
N PHE A 122 31.00 13.73 0.87
CA PHE A 122 31.52 14.30 2.12
C PHE A 122 31.91 13.22 3.13
N SER A 123 31.12 12.15 3.26
CA SER A 123 31.44 11.04 4.17
C SER A 123 32.73 10.34 3.76
N ILE A 124 32.91 10.07 2.47
CA ILE A 124 34.14 9.49 1.91
C ILE A 124 35.34 10.43 2.15
N PHE A 125 35.15 11.73 1.88
CA PHE A 125 36.18 12.74 2.09
C PHE A 125 36.62 12.82 3.56
N PHE A 126 35.68 12.93 4.49
CA PHE A 126 35.99 12.96 5.93
C PHE A 126 36.63 11.67 6.41
N LEU A 127 36.14 10.52 5.94
CA LEU A 127 36.72 9.23 6.31
C LEU A 127 38.17 9.12 5.83
N TYR A 128 38.45 9.57 4.60
CA TYR A 128 39.82 9.63 4.07
C TYR A 128 40.69 10.64 4.83
N ARG A 129 40.13 11.78 5.25
CA ARG A 129 40.86 12.77 6.05
C ARG A 129 41.27 12.24 7.42
N ILE A 130 40.44 11.39 8.03
CA ILE A 130 40.64 10.83 9.38
C ILE A 130 41.55 9.59 9.36
N LEU A 131 41.33 8.66 8.42
CA LEU A 131 41.99 7.34 8.37
C LEU A 131 43.00 7.18 7.21
N GLY A 132 43.13 8.18 6.33
CA GLY A 132 43.99 8.11 5.15
C GLY A 132 43.64 6.92 4.25
N TRP A 133 44.67 6.24 3.75
CA TRP A 133 44.54 5.06 2.86
C TRP A 133 43.79 3.87 3.48
N SER A 134 43.73 3.78 4.81
CA SER A 134 42.97 2.73 5.50
C SER A 134 41.46 2.85 5.26
N SER A 135 40.96 4.08 5.05
CA SER A 135 39.56 4.30 4.70
C SER A 135 39.17 3.62 3.38
N VAL A 136 40.09 3.59 2.41
CA VAL A 136 39.85 2.99 1.08
C VAL A 136 39.64 1.50 1.19
N VAL A 137 40.46 0.83 2.01
CA VAL A 137 40.27 -0.60 2.34
C VAL A 137 38.88 -0.83 2.94
N GLY A 138 38.51 -0.02 3.94
CA GLY A 138 37.19 -0.08 4.56
C GLY A 138 36.04 0.10 3.58
N MET A 139 36.15 1.08 2.68
CA MET A 139 35.15 1.35 1.64
C MET A 139 35.02 0.20 0.65
N VAL A 140 36.13 -0.39 0.21
CA VAL A 140 36.11 -1.56 -0.68
C VAL A 140 35.40 -2.73 -0.01
N PHE A 141 35.73 -3.03 1.26
CA PHE A 141 35.05 -4.08 2.01
C PHE A 141 33.57 -3.77 2.26
N LEU A 142 33.22 -2.50 2.46
CA LEU A 142 31.83 -2.07 2.60
C LEU A 142 31.05 -2.38 1.33
N VAL A 143 31.56 -1.96 0.17
CA VAL A 143 30.91 -2.22 -1.14
C VAL A 143 30.82 -3.72 -1.43
N LEU A 144 31.86 -4.49 -1.13
CA LEU A 144 31.86 -5.95 -1.30
C LEU A 144 30.90 -6.68 -0.37
N SER A 145 30.67 -6.16 0.84
CA SER A 145 29.75 -6.75 1.83
C SER A 145 28.29 -6.39 1.54
N PHE A 146 28.06 -5.29 0.83
CA PHE A 146 26.74 -4.77 0.49
C PHE A 146 25.75 -5.78 -0.15
N PRO A 147 26.14 -6.63 -1.13
CA PRO A 147 25.20 -7.59 -1.74
C PRO A 147 24.75 -8.72 -0.81
N ILE A 148 25.45 -9.00 0.29
CA ILE A 148 25.18 -10.18 1.13
C ILE A 148 23.86 -10.03 1.91
N PRO A 149 23.61 -8.93 2.64
CA PRO A 149 22.29 -8.70 3.25
C PRO A 149 21.15 -8.66 2.23
N GLY A 150 21.40 -8.11 1.03
CA GLY A 150 20.41 -8.07 -0.05
C GLY A 150 19.97 -9.47 -0.50
N LYS A 151 20.92 -10.40 -0.71
CA LYS A 151 20.60 -11.80 -1.05
C LYS A 151 19.87 -12.53 0.07
N LEU A 152 20.22 -12.27 1.34
CA LEU A 152 19.49 -12.84 2.47
C LEU A 152 18.05 -12.32 2.53
N ALA A 153 17.84 -11.03 2.28
CA ALA A 153 16.50 -10.45 2.18
C ALA A 153 15.69 -11.06 1.03
N GLN A 154 16.30 -11.29 -0.14
CA GLN A 154 15.65 -12.01 -1.24
C GLN A 154 15.21 -13.42 -0.83
N LEU A 155 16.08 -14.18 -0.16
CA LEU A 155 15.74 -15.52 0.32
C LEU A 155 14.57 -15.51 1.33
N VAL A 156 14.50 -14.49 2.21
CA VAL A 156 13.34 -14.31 3.10
C VAL A 156 12.06 -14.10 2.30
N ASN A 157 12.11 -13.28 1.25
CA ASN A 157 10.97 -13.01 0.37
C ASN A 157 10.55 -14.26 -0.40
N ASP A 158 11.48 -15.03 -0.96
CA ASP A 158 11.18 -16.27 -1.67
C ASP A 158 10.44 -17.28 -0.77
N VAL A 159 10.91 -17.45 0.47
CA VAL A 159 10.26 -18.32 1.45
C VAL A 159 8.90 -17.76 1.89
N GLN A 160 8.74 -16.44 1.96
CA GLN A 160 7.45 -15.81 2.23
C GLN A 160 6.46 -16.09 1.10
N THR A 161 6.88 -16.03 -0.17
CA THR A 161 6.03 -16.37 -1.32
C THR A 161 5.57 -17.82 -1.26
N GLU A 162 6.48 -18.75 -0.98
CA GLU A 162 6.11 -20.16 -0.79
C GLU A 162 5.16 -20.39 0.38
N ARG A 163 5.37 -19.66 1.50
CA ARG A 163 4.43 -19.69 2.63
C ARG A 163 3.04 -19.22 2.20
N MET A 164 2.92 -18.15 1.42
CA MET A 164 1.62 -17.65 0.95
C MET A 164 0.88 -18.68 0.11
N LYS A 165 1.56 -19.39 -0.80
CA LYS A 165 0.96 -20.51 -1.54
C LYS A 165 0.36 -21.58 -0.62
N LYS A 166 1.06 -21.93 0.46
CA LYS A 166 0.57 -22.90 1.46
C LYS A 166 -0.55 -22.37 2.33
N THR A 167 -0.54 -21.07 2.63
CA THR A 167 -1.66 -20.39 3.28
C THR A 167 -2.90 -20.43 2.39
N ASP A 168 -2.77 -20.19 1.09
CA ASP A 168 -3.89 -20.25 0.12
C ASP A 168 -4.49 -21.66 0.04
N GLU A 169 -3.65 -22.71 -0.08
CA GLU A 169 -4.09 -24.10 -0.06
C GLU A 169 -4.90 -24.44 1.21
N ARG A 170 -4.50 -23.89 2.37
CA ARG A 170 -5.21 -24.06 3.65
C ARG A 170 -6.54 -23.31 3.65
N ILE A 171 -6.55 -22.04 3.24
CA ILE A 171 -7.76 -21.21 3.19
C ILE A 171 -8.78 -21.83 2.24
N GLN A 172 -8.35 -22.33 1.09
CA GLN A 172 -9.21 -23.04 0.15
C GLN A 172 -9.87 -24.26 0.80
N ALA A 173 -9.11 -25.12 1.48
CA ALA A 173 -9.68 -26.29 2.18
C ALA A 173 -10.71 -25.90 3.25
N ILE A 174 -10.46 -24.80 3.98
CA ILE A 174 -11.41 -24.29 4.97
C ILE A 174 -12.69 -23.83 4.26
N SER A 175 -12.57 -23.08 3.17
CA SER A 175 -13.70 -22.58 2.40
C SER A 175 -14.57 -23.71 1.82
N GLU A 176 -13.94 -24.72 1.21
CA GLU A 176 -14.60 -25.92 0.71
C GLU A 176 -15.34 -26.66 1.83
N SER A 177 -14.72 -26.80 3.01
CA SER A 177 -15.33 -27.44 4.18
C SER A 177 -16.55 -26.67 4.70
N LEU A 178 -16.47 -25.34 4.73
CA LEU A 178 -17.59 -24.48 5.15
C LEU A 178 -18.77 -24.56 4.18
N SER A 179 -18.50 -24.67 2.88
CA SER A 179 -19.55 -24.81 1.85
C SER A 179 -20.41 -26.06 2.05
N ILE A 180 -19.87 -27.14 2.65
CA ILE A 180 -20.57 -28.41 2.89
C ILE A 180 -20.80 -28.72 4.38
N ILE A 181 -20.77 -27.70 5.25
CA ILE A 181 -20.76 -27.87 6.71
C ILE A 181 -21.93 -28.70 7.26
N ARG A 182 -23.14 -28.57 6.67
CA ARG A 182 -24.32 -29.35 7.10
C ARG A 182 -24.10 -30.85 6.92
N MET A 183 -23.51 -31.27 5.81
CA MET A 183 -23.20 -32.68 5.54
C MET A 183 -22.14 -33.20 6.52
N ILE A 184 -21.08 -32.41 6.76
CA ILE A 184 -20.02 -32.78 7.71
C ILE A 184 -20.60 -33.03 9.11
N LYS A 185 -21.55 -32.20 9.56
CA LYS A 185 -22.25 -32.36 10.84
C LYS A 185 -23.15 -33.60 10.86
N LEU A 186 -23.97 -33.80 9.83
CA LEU A 186 -24.90 -34.93 9.74
C LEU A 186 -24.19 -36.29 9.78
N PHE A 187 -23.01 -36.40 9.16
CA PHE A 187 -22.22 -37.64 9.12
C PHE A 187 -21.14 -37.73 10.20
N GLY A 188 -20.98 -36.72 11.07
CA GLY A 188 -19.96 -36.71 12.12
C GLY A 188 -18.51 -36.70 11.61
N TRP A 189 -18.25 -36.13 10.42
CA TRP A 189 -16.93 -36.11 9.77
C TRP A 189 -15.98 -35.01 10.29
N GLU A 190 -16.39 -34.25 11.29
CA GLU A 190 -15.66 -33.08 11.82
C GLU A 190 -14.19 -33.37 12.09
N LYS A 191 -13.90 -34.45 12.82
CA LYS A 191 -12.52 -34.82 13.20
C LYS A 191 -11.66 -35.09 11.96
N LYS A 192 -12.22 -35.71 10.93
CA LYS A 192 -11.50 -36.03 9.69
C LYS A 192 -11.18 -34.76 8.89
N VAL A 193 -12.14 -33.84 8.78
CA VAL A 193 -11.95 -32.55 8.09
C VAL A 193 -10.95 -31.67 8.84
N ILE A 194 -11.03 -31.61 10.17
CA ILE A 194 -10.06 -30.89 11.00
C ILE A 194 -8.65 -31.46 10.80
N ALA A 195 -8.49 -32.79 10.76
CA ALA A 195 -7.20 -33.42 10.54
C ALA A 195 -6.60 -33.05 9.17
N GLN A 196 -7.42 -32.98 8.11
CA GLN A 196 -6.97 -32.55 6.77
C GLN A 196 -6.50 -31.09 6.75
N VAL A 197 -7.22 -30.19 7.41
CA VAL A 197 -6.80 -28.78 7.54
C VAL A 197 -5.52 -28.65 8.37
N GLU A 198 -5.40 -29.44 9.44
CA GLU A 198 -4.21 -29.43 10.31
C GLU A 198 -2.96 -29.94 9.58
N GLU A 199 -3.08 -30.91 8.66
CA GLU A 199 -1.98 -31.33 7.81
C GLU A 199 -1.46 -30.18 6.93
N LYS A 200 -2.36 -29.44 6.28
CA LYS A 200 -2.00 -28.24 5.51
C LYS A 200 -1.35 -27.18 6.39
N ARG A 201 -1.87 -26.98 7.61
CA ARG A 201 -1.30 -26.06 8.60
C ARG A 201 0.12 -26.45 9.01
N LYS A 202 0.43 -27.74 9.16
CA LYS A 202 1.80 -28.19 9.47
C LYS A 202 2.79 -27.83 8.37
N VAL A 203 2.38 -27.98 7.11
CA VAL A 203 3.20 -27.58 5.95
C VAL A 203 3.41 -26.07 5.95
N GLU A 204 2.35 -25.27 6.12
CA GLU A 204 2.45 -23.81 6.26
C GLU A 204 3.40 -23.40 7.41
N LEU A 205 3.27 -24.04 8.58
CA LEU A 205 4.10 -23.78 9.75
C LEU A 205 5.57 -24.11 9.51
N HIS A 206 5.88 -25.10 8.68
CA HIS A 206 7.26 -25.40 8.28
C HIS A 206 7.89 -24.21 7.55
N TYR A 207 7.19 -23.65 6.55
CA TYR A 207 7.65 -22.46 5.83
C TYR A 207 7.66 -21.21 6.70
N TYR A 208 6.71 -21.07 7.62
CA TYR A 208 6.73 -20.01 8.63
C TYR A 208 8.00 -20.07 9.50
N LYS A 209 8.33 -21.25 10.05
CA LYS A 209 9.56 -21.44 10.84
C LYS A 209 10.80 -21.18 10.01
N LYS A 210 10.85 -21.66 8.76
CA LYS A 210 11.96 -21.42 7.83
C LYS A 210 12.16 -19.92 7.57
N LYS A 211 11.07 -19.17 7.33
CA LYS A 211 11.13 -17.72 7.18
C LYS A 211 11.69 -17.05 8.42
N GLN A 212 11.20 -17.43 9.61
CA GLN A 212 11.68 -16.84 10.86
C GLN A 212 13.17 -17.07 11.08
N TRP A 213 13.66 -18.29 10.85
CA TRP A 213 15.09 -18.60 10.95
C TRP A 213 15.95 -17.78 9.98
N ILE A 214 15.59 -17.75 8.70
CA ILE A 214 16.33 -17.00 7.68
C ILE A 214 16.23 -15.49 7.97
N GLY A 215 15.07 -15.01 8.42
CA GLY A 215 14.86 -13.62 8.82
C GLY A 215 15.77 -13.21 9.98
N GLN A 216 15.93 -14.06 11.00
CA GLN A 216 16.86 -13.83 12.09
C GLN A 216 18.31 -13.82 11.61
N VAL A 217 18.71 -14.74 10.73
CA VAL A 217 20.05 -14.73 10.13
C VAL A 217 20.29 -13.44 9.34
N SER A 218 19.31 -13.00 8.55
CA SER A 218 19.37 -11.74 7.80
C SER A 218 19.50 -10.52 8.73
N ALA A 219 18.73 -10.47 9.82
CA ALA A 219 18.83 -9.39 10.81
C ALA A 219 20.21 -9.37 11.48
N ASN A 220 20.70 -10.53 11.94
CA ASN A 220 22.04 -10.64 12.55
C ASN A 220 23.14 -10.26 11.56
N ALA A 221 23.05 -10.69 10.30
CA ALA A 221 23.99 -10.29 9.26
C ALA A 221 24.04 -8.77 9.10
N ASN A 222 22.88 -8.10 9.07
CA ASN A 222 22.81 -6.63 9.00
C ASN A 222 23.51 -5.93 10.18
N TYR A 223 23.55 -6.53 11.38
CA TYR A 223 24.29 -5.99 12.52
C TYR A 223 25.78 -6.33 12.49
N ILE A 224 26.15 -7.55 12.09
CA ILE A 224 27.53 -8.06 12.17
C ILE A 224 28.41 -7.50 11.04
N PHE A 225 27.91 -7.39 9.81
CA PHE A 225 28.71 -6.88 8.69
C PHE A 225 29.29 -5.48 8.94
N PRO A 226 28.52 -4.51 9.46
CA PRO A 226 29.04 -3.22 9.91
C PRO A 226 30.22 -3.33 10.89
N LEU A 227 30.14 -4.23 11.87
CA LEU A 227 31.21 -4.44 12.84
C LEU A 227 32.46 -5.02 12.17
N ILE A 228 32.29 -6.00 11.28
CA ILE A 228 33.40 -6.60 10.51
C ILE A 228 34.12 -5.54 9.68
N VAL A 229 33.37 -4.71 8.93
CA VAL A 229 33.96 -3.65 8.10
C VAL A 229 34.74 -2.65 8.97
N MET A 230 34.23 -2.28 10.14
CA MET A 230 34.97 -1.41 11.08
C MET A 230 36.24 -2.08 11.60
N ALA A 231 36.16 -3.35 12.01
CA ALA A 231 37.30 -4.11 12.49
C ALA A 231 38.40 -4.22 11.42
N ILE A 232 38.04 -4.52 10.17
CA ILE A 232 38.98 -4.58 9.04
C ILE A 232 39.60 -3.20 8.77
N THR A 233 38.81 -2.13 8.82
CA THR A 233 39.30 -0.76 8.61
C THR A 233 40.34 -0.38 9.68
N PHE A 234 40.06 -0.63 10.95
CA PHE A 234 41.01 -0.31 12.03
C PHE A 234 42.21 -1.26 12.07
N ALA A 235 42.01 -2.55 11.76
CA ALA A 235 43.10 -3.49 11.61
C ALA A 235 44.04 -3.06 10.48
N SER A 236 43.50 -2.61 9.34
CA SER A 236 44.30 -2.10 8.23
C SER A 236 45.14 -0.87 8.64
N HIS A 237 44.53 0.05 9.39
CA HIS A 237 45.18 1.28 9.86
C HIS A 237 46.39 1.01 10.76
N THR A 238 46.25 0.08 11.71
CA THR A 238 47.31 -0.23 12.66
C THR A 238 48.33 -1.22 12.09
N LEU A 239 47.88 -2.29 11.40
CA LEU A 239 48.76 -3.37 10.96
C LEU A 239 49.48 -3.07 9.64
N TRP A 240 48.78 -2.58 8.62
CA TRP A 240 49.39 -2.31 7.31
C TRP A 240 50.02 -0.93 7.24
N PHE A 241 49.30 0.10 7.69
CA PHE A 241 49.78 1.49 7.57
C PHE A 241 50.58 1.96 8.79
N LYS A 242 50.68 1.13 9.84
CA LYS A 242 51.46 1.40 11.07
C LYS A 242 51.15 2.76 11.71
N GLN A 243 49.91 3.21 11.57
CA GLN A 243 49.44 4.48 12.13
C GLN A 243 48.94 4.28 13.56
N THR A 244 49.02 5.31 14.39
CA THR A 244 48.52 5.25 15.77
C THR A 244 47.00 5.41 15.80
N LEU A 245 46.32 4.46 16.42
CA LEU A 245 44.87 4.48 16.54
C LEU A 245 44.47 5.18 17.85
N SER A 246 44.25 6.51 17.78
CA SER A 246 43.78 7.29 18.92
C SER A 246 42.26 7.17 19.09
N ALA A 247 41.76 7.34 20.33
CA ALA A 247 40.32 7.33 20.60
C ALA A 247 39.55 8.34 19.74
N SER A 248 40.11 9.53 19.52
CA SER A 248 39.51 10.57 18.67
C SER A 248 39.31 10.09 17.22
N ILE A 249 40.27 9.34 16.67
CA ILE A 249 40.19 8.79 15.30
C ILE A 249 39.11 7.71 15.24
N VAL A 250 39.07 6.81 16.23
CA VAL A 250 38.09 5.71 16.30
C VAL A 250 36.67 6.25 16.40
N PHE A 251 36.38 7.09 17.38
CA PHE A 251 35.02 7.59 17.58
C PHE A 251 34.53 8.44 16.41
N SER A 252 35.39 9.29 15.84
CA SER A 252 35.02 10.12 14.69
C SER A 252 34.74 9.27 13.45
N SER A 253 35.56 8.25 13.18
CA SER A 253 35.38 7.38 12.02
C SER A 253 34.18 6.44 12.13
N ILE A 254 33.83 5.97 13.33
CA ILE A 254 32.59 5.20 13.57
C ILE A 254 31.38 6.03 13.15
N GLY A 255 31.31 7.29 13.58
CA GLY A 255 30.20 8.18 13.22
C GLY A 255 30.09 8.39 11.71
N VAL A 256 31.21 8.68 11.04
CA VAL A 256 31.22 8.88 9.58
C VAL A 256 30.86 7.60 8.82
N LEU A 257 31.33 6.43 9.26
CA LEU A 257 30.98 5.14 8.67
C LEU A 257 29.50 4.81 8.83
N ASP A 258 28.91 5.12 9.98
CA ASP A 258 27.47 4.89 10.22
C ASP A 258 26.60 5.79 9.32
N VAL A 259 26.98 7.06 9.19
CA VAL A 259 26.33 8.00 8.25
C VAL A 259 26.41 7.47 6.82
N LEU A 260 27.59 7.06 6.36
CA LEU A 260 27.79 6.50 5.01
C LEU A 260 26.93 5.25 4.77
N ARG A 261 26.86 4.36 5.76
CA ARG A 261 26.02 3.15 5.69
C ARG A 261 24.53 3.48 5.64
N SER A 262 24.09 4.43 6.44
CA SER A 262 22.69 4.87 6.45
C SER A 262 22.28 5.36 5.06
N GLN A 263 23.13 6.14 4.38
CA GLN A 263 22.85 6.61 3.03
C GLN A 263 22.80 5.49 2.00
N LEU A 264 23.70 4.50 2.06
CA LEU A 264 23.64 3.35 1.15
C LEU A 264 22.38 2.50 1.36
N ARG A 265 21.92 2.37 2.61
CA ARG A 265 20.66 1.70 2.94
C ARG A 265 19.46 2.46 2.39
N ILE A 266 19.41 3.78 2.60
CA ILE A 266 18.33 4.63 2.09
C ILE A 266 18.25 4.55 0.56
N LEU A 267 19.40 4.64 -0.14
CA LEU A 267 19.45 4.48 -1.59
C LEU A 267 18.85 3.15 -2.06
N SER A 268 19.11 2.07 -1.34
CA SER A 268 18.65 0.74 -1.74
C SER A 268 17.14 0.54 -1.57
N TRP A 269 16.52 1.27 -0.65
CA TRP A 269 15.07 1.31 -0.50
C TRP A 269 14.43 2.29 -1.48
N GLN A 270 15.01 3.48 -1.64
CA GLN A 270 14.41 4.57 -2.40
C GLN A 270 14.52 4.40 -3.93
N ILE A 271 15.57 3.73 -4.44
CA ILE A 271 15.73 3.50 -5.88
C ILE A 271 14.54 2.67 -6.44
N PRO A 272 14.19 1.50 -5.88
CA PRO A 272 13.01 0.75 -6.31
C PRO A 272 11.71 1.56 -6.24
N THR A 273 11.48 2.30 -5.15
CA THR A 273 10.28 3.13 -4.97
C THR A 273 10.19 4.23 -6.04
N SER A 274 11.32 4.86 -6.37
CA SER A 274 11.36 5.88 -7.43
C SER A 274 11.05 5.30 -8.81
N VAL A 275 11.52 4.08 -9.09
CA VAL A 275 11.19 3.36 -10.33
C VAL A 275 9.69 3.04 -10.39
N GLN A 276 9.10 2.59 -9.28
CA GLN A 276 7.66 2.31 -9.19
C GLN A 276 6.81 3.56 -9.33
N ALA A 277 7.22 4.67 -8.72
CA ALA A 277 6.60 5.97 -8.88
C ALA A 277 6.61 6.41 -10.35
N LYS A 278 7.75 6.28 -11.04
CA LYS A 278 7.86 6.59 -12.47
C LYS A 278 6.88 5.78 -13.32
N VAL A 279 6.80 4.47 -13.09
CA VAL A 279 5.83 3.61 -13.81
C VAL A 279 4.39 4.02 -13.51
N SER A 280 4.11 4.45 -12.28
CA SER A 280 2.77 4.92 -11.88
C SER A 280 2.42 6.27 -12.53
N ILE A 281 3.39 7.18 -12.65
CA ILE A 281 3.25 8.44 -13.41
C ILE A 281 2.98 8.13 -14.88
N ASP A 282 3.72 7.20 -15.50
CA ASP A 282 3.49 6.82 -16.90
C ASP A 282 2.06 6.29 -17.11
N ARG A 283 1.50 5.54 -16.15
CA ARG A 283 0.12 5.05 -16.20
C ARG A 283 -0.91 6.17 -16.05
N ILE A 284 -0.66 7.13 -15.16
CA ILE A 284 -1.53 8.32 -15.03
C ILE A 284 -1.46 9.15 -16.30
N ASP A 285 -0.27 9.37 -16.86
CA ASP A 285 -0.07 10.11 -18.10
C ASP A 285 -0.81 9.45 -19.26
N GLU A 286 -0.68 8.13 -19.40
CA GLU A 286 -1.42 7.34 -20.38
C GLU A 286 -2.94 7.47 -20.17
N PHE A 287 -3.41 7.38 -18.93
CA PHE A 287 -4.82 7.53 -18.60
C PHE A 287 -5.34 8.92 -18.96
N LEU A 288 -4.61 9.98 -18.61
CA LEU A 288 -5.02 11.36 -18.89
C LEU A 288 -5.04 11.68 -20.39
N HIS A 289 -4.15 11.07 -21.18
CA HIS A 289 -4.09 11.31 -22.63
C HIS A 289 -5.01 10.41 -23.45
N LYS A 290 -5.26 9.16 -23.03
CA LYS A 290 -6.03 8.18 -23.80
C LYS A 290 -7.48 8.04 -23.37
N THR A 291 -7.86 8.52 -22.19
CA THR A 291 -9.26 8.44 -21.75
C THR A 291 -10.06 9.46 -22.56
N GLU A 292 -10.93 8.96 -23.44
CA GLU A 292 -11.89 9.80 -24.14
C GLU A 292 -12.75 10.52 -23.09
N LEU A 293 -12.64 11.85 -23.05
CA LEU A 293 -13.57 12.69 -22.30
C LEU A 293 -14.97 12.48 -22.89
N LEU A 294 -15.99 12.57 -22.04
CA LEU A 294 -17.36 12.76 -22.52
C LEU A 294 -17.34 13.95 -23.49
N ASP A 295 -17.95 13.78 -24.66
CA ASP A 295 -17.99 14.73 -25.79
C ASP A 295 -18.57 16.13 -25.45
N GLU A 296 -18.91 16.36 -24.19
CA GLU A 296 -19.38 17.61 -23.60
C GLU A 296 -18.35 18.75 -23.70
N TYR A 297 -17.05 18.43 -23.73
CA TYR A 297 -15.96 19.43 -23.84
C TYR A 297 -15.27 19.45 -25.20
N THR A 298 -15.69 18.60 -26.15
CA THR A 298 -15.24 18.72 -27.53
C THR A 298 -15.81 20.02 -28.06
N GLU A 299 -14.94 20.97 -28.45
CA GLU A 299 -15.32 22.23 -29.09
C GLU A 299 -16.07 21.91 -30.38
N LYS A 300 -17.39 21.71 -30.27
CA LYS A 300 -18.24 21.49 -31.42
C LYS A 300 -18.24 22.82 -32.17
N GLN A 301 -17.48 22.89 -33.25
CA GLN A 301 -17.89 23.70 -34.39
C GLN A 301 -19.22 23.11 -34.85
N VAL A 302 -20.30 23.45 -34.16
CA VAL A 302 -21.65 23.18 -34.65
C VAL A 302 -21.73 24.03 -35.92
N PRO A 303 -21.73 23.42 -37.12
CA PRO A 303 -22.09 24.19 -38.30
C PRO A 303 -23.47 24.73 -37.98
N GLU A 304 -23.68 26.03 -38.12
CA GLU A 304 -25.01 26.62 -37.97
C GLU A 304 -25.89 26.03 -39.07
N ILE A 305 -26.52 24.88 -38.79
CA ILE A 305 -27.47 24.25 -39.71
C ILE A 305 -28.71 25.12 -39.64
N LEU A 306 -28.79 26.11 -40.54
CA LEU A 306 -30.00 26.86 -40.82
C LEU A 306 -31.03 25.91 -41.44
N GLU A 307 -31.76 25.19 -40.60
CA GLU A 307 -32.85 24.34 -41.04
C GLU A 307 -34.06 25.19 -41.48
N PRO A 308 -34.67 24.88 -42.64
CA PRO A 308 -35.97 25.44 -42.98
C PRO A 308 -37.01 24.88 -42.00
N ASN A 309 -37.54 25.76 -41.14
CA ASN A 309 -38.51 25.50 -40.06
C ASN A 309 -37.88 24.96 -38.75
N PRO A 310 -37.31 25.83 -37.89
CA PRO A 310 -36.74 25.42 -36.62
C PRO A 310 -37.85 24.85 -35.71
N PRO A 311 -37.64 23.70 -35.05
CA PRO A 311 -38.56 23.23 -34.04
C PRO A 311 -38.68 24.28 -32.92
N ALA A 312 -39.82 24.29 -32.21
CA ALA A 312 -40.02 25.18 -31.07
C ALA A 312 -38.82 25.09 -30.13
N THR A 313 -38.38 26.23 -29.60
CA THR A 313 -37.17 26.39 -28.77
C THR A 313 -37.12 25.50 -27.51
N ASP A 314 -38.22 24.80 -27.21
CA ASP A 314 -38.43 23.95 -26.03
C ASP A 314 -38.65 22.45 -26.37
N ALA A 315 -38.41 22.05 -27.62
CA ALA A 315 -38.58 20.67 -28.09
C ALA A 315 -37.44 19.76 -27.61
N ILE A 316 -37.79 18.59 -27.05
CA ILE A 316 -36.83 17.54 -26.65
C ILE A 316 -37.02 16.37 -27.61
N GLY A 317 -35.96 15.95 -28.31
CA GLY A 317 -36.10 14.90 -29.30
C GLY A 317 -34.89 14.75 -30.21
N PHE A 318 -35.06 13.90 -31.22
CA PHE A 318 -34.06 13.65 -32.25
C PHE A 318 -34.66 13.90 -33.62
N ARG A 319 -33.87 14.40 -34.56
CA ARG A 319 -34.25 14.59 -35.95
C ARG A 319 -33.14 14.03 -36.82
N ASN A 320 -33.45 13.01 -37.61
CA ASN A 320 -32.51 12.36 -38.53
C ASN A 320 -31.13 12.07 -37.87
N ALA A 321 -31.14 11.35 -36.75
CA ALA A 321 -29.97 11.16 -35.91
C ALA A 321 -29.49 9.71 -35.89
N THR A 322 -28.18 9.52 -35.87
CA THR A 322 -27.56 8.19 -35.73
C THR A 322 -26.58 8.19 -34.57
N PHE A 323 -26.81 7.31 -33.60
CA PHE A 323 -25.94 7.16 -32.44
C PHE A 323 -25.24 5.80 -32.45
N ALA A 324 -23.99 5.80 -32.01
CA ALA A 324 -23.17 4.60 -31.84
C ALA A 324 -22.34 4.73 -30.55
N TRP A 325 -22.11 3.60 -29.87
CA TRP A 325 -21.31 3.55 -28.65
C TRP A 325 -19.79 3.65 -28.89
N THR A 326 -19.34 3.47 -30.12
CA THR A 326 -17.92 3.46 -30.48
C THR A 326 -17.70 4.20 -31.79
N ARG A 327 -16.72 5.11 -31.81
CA ARG A 327 -16.25 5.75 -33.05
C ARG A 327 -15.55 4.68 -33.90
N GLN A 328 -16.05 4.40 -35.10
CA GLN A 328 -15.35 3.51 -36.02
C GLN A 328 -14.14 4.24 -36.61
N ALA A 329 -12.94 3.70 -36.40
CA ALA A 329 -11.79 4.08 -37.22
C ALA A 329 -11.98 3.53 -38.65
N PRO A 330 -11.81 4.34 -39.70
CA PRO A 330 -11.91 3.86 -41.08
C PRO A 330 -10.72 2.93 -41.38
N GLY A 331 -10.95 1.61 -41.49
CA GLY A 331 -9.91 0.73 -42.06
C GLY A 331 -9.90 -0.77 -41.73
N THR A 332 -10.67 -1.30 -40.78
CA THR A 332 -10.59 -2.75 -40.46
C THR A 332 -11.95 -3.44 -40.52
N PRO A 333 -12.23 -4.26 -41.55
CA PRO A 333 -13.44 -5.07 -41.60
C PRO A 333 -13.23 -6.32 -40.74
N THR A 334 -13.51 -6.25 -39.44
CA THR A 334 -13.64 -7.45 -38.60
C THR A 334 -15.09 -7.95 -38.59
N PRO A 335 -15.37 -9.25 -38.84
CA PRO A 335 -16.71 -9.73 -39.17
C PRO A 335 -17.60 -10.11 -37.98
N SER A 336 -17.24 -9.78 -36.72
CA SER A 336 -17.83 -10.43 -35.55
C SER A 336 -18.47 -9.55 -34.47
N ARG A 337 -18.69 -8.24 -34.71
CA ARG A 337 -19.49 -7.41 -33.79
C ARG A 337 -20.67 -6.79 -34.54
N ARG A 338 -21.90 -7.14 -34.13
CA ARG A 338 -23.09 -6.36 -34.49
C ARG A 338 -22.92 -4.97 -33.87
N ASN A 339 -22.38 -4.04 -34.63
CA ASN A 339 -22.33 -2.63 -34.26
C ASN A 339 -23.77 -2.12 -34.21
N PHE A 340 -24.38 -2.18 -33.03
CA PHE A 340 -25.69 -1.60 -32.80
C PHE A 340 -25.59 -0.08 -33.03
N ARG A 341 -26.30 0.41 -34.04
CA ARG A 341 -26.49 1.82 -34.31
C ARG A 341 -27.95 2.15 -34.06
N LEU A 342 -28.20 3.14 -33.21
CA LEU A 342 -29.53 3.68 -33.03
C LEU A 342 -29.76 4.68 -34.16
N HIS A 343 -30.53 4.28 -35.17
CA HIS A 343 -30.92 5.14 -36.28
C HIS A 343 -32.34 5.66 -36.06
N ILE A 344 -32.50 6.96 -36.18
CA ILE A 344 -33.79 7.65 -36.09
C ILE A 344 -33.93 8.45 -37.38
N ASP A 345 -34.57 7.86 -38.39
CA ASP A 345 -34.74 8.44 -39.73
C ASP A 345 -35.59 9.73 -39.72
N GLU A 346 -36.60 9.78 -38.84
CA GLU A 346 -37.60 10.85 -38.78
C GLU A 346 -37.41 11.75 -37.54
N GLU A 347 -38.43 12.55 -37.23
CA GLU A 347 -38.51 13.39 -36.05
C GLU A 347 -39.16 12.63 -34.88
N LEU A 348 -38.38 12.36 -33.83
CA LEU A 348 -38.85 11.78 -32.58
C LEU A 348 -38.90 12.87 -31.49
N LEU A 349 -40.10 13.34 -31.16
CA LEU A 349 -40.32 14.39 -30.15
C LEU A 349 -40.97 13.85 -28.87
N PHE A 350 -40.38 14.20 -27.72
CA PHE A 350 -40.93 13.98 -26.40
C PHE A 350 -41.75 15.19 -25.96
N ARG A 351 -43.00 14.96 -25.54
CA ARG A 351 -43.89 16.04 -25.11
C ARG A 351 -43.63 16.40 -23.66
N ARG A 352 -43.40 17.69 -23.38
CA ARG A 352 -43.27 18.24 -22.03
C ARG A 352 -44.59 18.20 -21.27
N GLY A 353 -44.51 18.04 -19.95
CA GLY A 353 -45.68 17.96 -19.06
C GLY A 353 -46.57 16.73 -19.29
N LYS A 354 -46.08 15.73 -20.04
CA LYS A 354 -46.80 14.49 -20.34
C LYS A 354 -45.95 13.27 -20.00
N ILE A 355 -46.62 12.14 -19.76
CA ILE A 355 -45.97 10.84 -19.61
C ILE A 355 -45.69 10.30 -21.02
N ASN A 356 -44.41 10.21 -21.38
CA ASN A 356 -43.98 9.60 -22.63
C ASN A 356 -43.63 8.12 -22.36
N MET A 357 -44.15 7.20 -23.16
CA MET A 357 -43.94 5.77 -22.99
C MET A 357 -43.16 5.20 -24.18
N VAL A 358 -42.01 4.58 -23.91
CA VAL A 358 -41.16 3.93 -24.93
C VAL A 358 -41.28 2.41 -24.76
N VAL A 359 -41.81 1.72 -25.77
CA VAL A 359 -42.04 0.27 -25.74
C VAL A 359 -41.35 -0.41 -26.91
N GLY A 360 -40.81 -1.60 -26.69
CA GLY A 360 -40.18 -2.41 -27.73
C GLY A 360 -39.52 -3.67 -27.17
N PRO A 361 -39.11 -4.61 -28.03
CA PRO A 361 -38.51 -5.89 -27.63
C PRO A 361 -37.16 -5.73 -26.92
N THR A 362 -36.71 -6.76 -26.20
CA THR A 362 -35.40 -6.76 -25.53
C THR A 362 -34.28 -6.56 -26.55
N GLY A 363 -33.33 -5.66 -26.25
CA GLY A 363 -32.19 -5.37 -27.14
C GLY A 363 -32.45 -4.37 -28.29
N CYS A 364 -33.64 -3.76 -28.39
CA CYS A 364 -33.94 -2.79 -29.46
C CYS A 364 -33.39 -1.36 -29.23
N GLY A 365 -32.57 -1.14 -28.19
CA GLY A 365 -31.93 0.17 -27.95
C GLY A 365 -32.71 1.19 -27.13
N LYS A 366 -33.76 0.78 -26.39
CA LYS A 366 -34.52 1.69 -25.50
C LYS A 366 -33.62 2.45 -24.51
N THR A 367 -32.66 1.76 -23.89
CA THR A 367 -31.70 2.39 -22.98
C THR A 367 -30.76 3.33 -23.74
N SER A 368 -30.26 2.91 -24.91
CA SER A 368 -29.41 3.75 -25.76
C SER A 368 -30.13 5.04 -26.21
N LEU A 369 -31.45 4.99 -26.44
CA LEU A 369 -32.27 6.15 -26.77
C LEU A 369 -32.31 7.18 -25.64
N LEU A 370 -32.45 6.72 -24.40
CA LEU A 370 -32.43 7.60 -23.23
C LEU A 370 -31.02 8.16 -22.96
N MET A 371 -29.98 7.36 -23.17
CA MET A 371 -28.58 7.82 -23.05
C MET A 371 -28.24 8.86 -24.12
N ALA A 372 -28.72 8.68 -25.36
CA ALA A 372 -28.55 9.66 -26.42
C ALA A 372 -29.26 11.00 -26.12
N LEU A 373 -30.32 11.01 -25.31
CA LEU A 373 -30.97 12.26 -24.85
C LEU A 373 -30.13 12.98 -23.79
N LEU A 374 -29.30 12.25 -23.05
CA LEU A 374 -28.45 12.79 -21.98
C LEU A 374 -27.17 13.44 -22.51
N GLY A 375 -26.74 13.08 -23.73
CA GLY A 375 -25.49 13.54 -24.34
C GLY A 375 -24.52 12.39 -24.57
#